data_AF-A0A3A1WX95-F1
#
_entry.id   AF-A0A3A1WX95-F1
#
_cell.length_a   1.000
_cell.length_b   1.000
_cell.length_c   1.000
_cell.angle_alpha   90.00
_cell.angle_beta   90.00
_cell.angle_gamma   90.00
#
_symmetry.space_group_name_H-M   'P 1'
#
loop_
_entity.id
_entity.type
_entity.pdbx_description
1 polymer ?
#
loop_
_entity_poly.entity_id
_entity_poly.type
_entity_poly.pdbx_seq_one_letter_code
_entity_poly.pdbx_strand_id
1 'polypeptide(L)' 'MLLTPKQVRDAELSTCAFGLGYDLEETDNLLDECEYTISVLGGALLIMKRLLEAHNIPISQTI' A
#
# COMPACT_ATOMS: atom_id res chain seq x y z
N MET A 1 3.22 -11.49 1.00
CA MET A 1 3.39 -10.43 2.02
C MET A 1 2.79 -9.17 1.42
N LEU A 2 1.78 -8.53 2.04
CA LEU A 2 1.23 -7.28 1.50
C LEU A 2 2.20 -6.13 1.79
N LEU A 3 2.48 -5.32 0.77
CA LEU A 3 3.27 -4.11 0.87
C LEU A 3 2.52 -3.09 1.74
N THR A 4 3.15 -2.59 2.79
CA THR A 4 2.59 -1.53 3.64
C THR A 4 3.12 -0.16 3.21
N PRO A 5 2.37 0.94 3.38
CA PRO A 5 2.85 2.29 3.04
C PRO A 5 4.19 2.63 3.69
N LYS A 6 4.39 2.22 4.95
CA LYS A 6 5.67 2.39 5.65
C LYS A 6 6.84 1.68 4.97
N GLN A 7 6.61 0.48 4.42
CA GLN A 7 7.66 -0.23 3.69
C GLN A 7 8.02 0.42 2.36
N VAL A 8 7.11 1.20 1.76
CA VAL A 8 7.41 2.00 0.56
C VAL A 8 8.23 3.23 0.93
N ARG A 9 7.87 3.91 2.01
CA ARG A 9 8.60 5.07 2.52
C ARG A 9 10.00 4.73 3.03
N ASP A 10 10.15 3.61 3.72
CA ASP A 10 11.41 3.17 4.30
C ASP A 10 12.25 2.35 3.29
N ALA A 11 11.88 2.34 2.01
CA ALA A 11 12.58 1.57 0.98
C ALA A 11 13.93 2.21 0.65
N GLU A 12 15.02 1.58 1.08
CA GLU A 12 16.37 1.95 0.65
C GLU A 12 16.71 1.29 -0.69
N LEU A 13 16.90 2.09 -1.73
CA LEU A 13 17.32 1.63 -3.05
C LEU A 13 18.84 1.74 -3.19
N SER A 14 19.48 0.66 -3.62
CA SER A 14 20.92 0.65 -3.91
C SER A 14 21.24 1.56 -5.10
N THR A 15 22.16 2.51 -4.94
CA THR A 15 22.62 3.36 -6.04
C THR A 15 23.75 2.68 -6.82
N CYS A 16 23.70 2.74 -8.16
CA CYS A 16 24.76 2.24 -9.02
C CYS A 16 25.76 3.37 -9.31
N ALA A 17 27.00 3.25 -8.81
CA ALA A 17 28.06 4.25 -9.04
C ALA A 17 28.52 4.34 -10.51
N PHE A 18 28.32 3.27 -11.30
CA PHE A 18 28.68 3.20 -12.72
C PHE A 18 27.55 2.50 -13.50
N GLY A 19 26.59 3.26 -14.02
CA GLY A 19 25.50 2.78 -14.87
C GLY A 19 24.38 3.82 -15.07
N LEU A 20 23.49 3.61 -16.05
CA LEU A 20 22.22 4.34 -16.18
C LEU A 20 21.31 3.92 -15.02
N GLY A 21 21.44 4.60 -13.88
CA GLY A 21 20.47 4.50 -12.80
C GLY A 21 19.16 5.19 -13.16
N TYR A 22 18.12 4.92 -12.39
CA TYR A 22 16.93 5.77 -12.41
C TYR A 22 17.26 7.13 -11.80
N ASP A 23 16.59 8.16 -12.29
CA ASP A 23 16.67 9.47 -11.66
C ASP A 23 16.10 9.37 -10.25
N LEU A 24 16.88 9.84 -9.27
CA LEU A 24 16.54 9.68 -7.86
C LEU A 24 15.30 10.51 -7.48
N GLU A 25 15.16 11.70 -8.05
CA GLU A 25 14.02 12.58 -7.78
C GLU A 25 12.74 12.02 -8.40
N GLU A 26 12.80 11.55 -9.64
CA GLU A 26 11.68 10.85 -10.28
C GLU A 26 11.28 9.58 -9.51
N THR A 27 12.27 8.83 -9.02
CA THR A 27 12.04 7.60 -8.26
C THR A 27 11.38 7.90 -6.91
N ASP A 28 11.86 8.89 -6.17
CA ASP A 28 11.26 9.30 -4.89
C ASP A 28 9.82 9.80 -5.09
N ASN A 29 9.57 10.61 -6.12
CA ASN A 29 8.23 11.08 -6.45
C ASN A 29 7.25 9.92 -6.74
N LEU A 30 7.72 8.90 -7.47
CA LEU A 30 6.91 7.70 -7.75
C LEU A 30 6.63 6.89 -6.47
N LEU A 31 7.60 6.79 -5.57
CA LEU A 31 7.43 6.10 -4.28
C LEU A 31 6.43 6.82 -3.39
N ASP A 32 6.44 8.16 -3.39
CA ASP A 32 5.44 8.98 -2.67
C ASP A 32 4.01 8.76 -3.22
N GLU A 33 3.84 8.72 -4.55
CA GLU A 33 2.54 8.41 -5.17
C GLU A 33 2.06 6.99 -4.84
N CYS A 34 2.99 6.04 -4.81
CA CYS A 34 2.71 4.66 -4.41
C CYS A 34 2.29 4.59 -2.94
N GLU A 35 2.98 5.30 -2.04
CA GLU A 35 2.61 5.38 -0.62
C GLU A 35 1.18 5.95 -0.46
N TYR A 36 0.89 7.04 -1.16
CA TYR A 36 -0.43 7.67 -1.14
C TYR A 36 -1.52 6.69 -1.60
N THR A 37 -1.29 6.03 -2.73
CA THR A 37 -2.25 5.07 -3.31
C THR A 37 -2.52 3.90 -2.37
N ILE A 38 -1.47 3.31 -1.80
CA ILE A 38 -1.61 2.19 -0.86
C ILE A 38 -2.33 2.64 0.42
N SER A 39 -2.06 3.85 0.90
CA SER A 39 -2.72 4.42 2.08
C SER A 39 -4.21 4.63 1.83
N VAL A 40 -4.58 5.20 0.68
CA VAL A 40 -5.99 5.42 0.30
C VAL A 40 -6.72 4.09 0.11
N LEU A 41 -6.13 3.15 -0.63
CA LEU A 41 -6.72 1.85 -0.89
C LEU A 41 -6.85 1.03 0.41
N GLY A 42 -5.80 1.01 1.23
CA GLY A 42 -5.81 0.34 2.54
C GLY A 42 -6.84 0.94 3.49
N GLY A 43 -6.97 2.27 3.52
CA GLY A 43 -8.00 2.96 4.29
C GLY A 43 -9.41 2.61 3.83
N ALA A 44 -9.68 2.63 2.51
CA ALA A 44 -10.97 2.27 1.95
C ALA A 44 -11.35 0.81 2.22
N LEU A 45 -10.39 -0.12 2.11
CA LEU A 45 -10.59 -1.52 2.45
C LEU A 45 -10.87 -1.73 3.95
N LEU A 46 -10.19 -0.98 4.82
CA LEU A 46 -10.44 -1.03 6.27
C LEU A 46 -11.84 -0.52 6.60
N ILE A 47 -12.29 0.56 5.94
CA ILE A 47 -13.65 1.09 6.09
C ILE A 47 -14.68 0.07 5.61
N MET A 48 -14.48 -0.53 4.43
CA MET A 48 -15.38 -1.58 3.93
C MET A 48 -15.43 -2.78 4.87
N LYS A 49 -14.29 -3.25 5.39
CA LYS A 49 -14.25 -4.32 6.38
C LYS A 49 -15.04 -3.96 7.64
N ARG A 50 -14.86 -2.76 8.19
CA ARG A 50 -15.60 -2.29 9.36
C ARG A 50 -17.11 -2.16 9.10
N LEU A 51 -17.50 -1.74 7.90
CA LEU A 51 -18.91 -1.68 7.52
C LEU A 51 -19.52 -3.08 7.42
N LEU A 52 -18.81 -4.06 6.86
CA LEU A 52 -19.25 -5.45 6.80
C LEU A 52 -19.33 -6.10 8.20
N GLU A 53 -18.36 -5.84 9.07
CA GLU A 53 -18.36 -6.29 10.47
C GLU A 53 -19.51 -5.66 11.27
N ALA A 54 -19.74 -4.35 11.09
CA ALA A 54 -20.82 -3.62 11.76
C ALA A 54 -22.22 -4.07 11.30
N HIS A 55 -22.33 -4.61 10.08
CA HIS A 55 -23.61 -5.12 9.58
C HIS A 55 -23.97 -6.51 10.09
N ASN A 56 -23.07 -7.21 10.82
CA ASN A 56 -23.29 -8.51 11.48
C ASN A 56 -24.31 -9.39 10.73
N ILE A 57 -24.17 -9.52 9.40
CA ILE A 57 -25.05 -10.40 8.64
C ILE A 57 -24.63 -11.79 9.07
N PRO A 58 -25.47 -12.54 9.82
CA PRO A 58 -25.16 -13.92 10.08
C PRO A 58 -25.13 -14.57 8.70
N ILE A 59 -23.96 -14.99 8.25
CA ILE A 59 -23.88 -15.97 7.18
C ILE A 59 -24.49 -17.20 7.83
N SER A 60 -25.82 -17.35 7.68
CA SER A 60 -26.56 -18.50 8.16
C SER A 60 -25.90 -19.68 7.49
N GLN A 61 -25.09 -20.42 8.24
CA GLN A 61 -24.62 -21.72 7.80
C GLN A 61 -25.87 -22.59 7.75
N THR A 62 -26.51 -22.62 6.57
CA THR A 62 -27.56 -23.58 6.29
C THR A 62 -26.92 -24.96 6.32
N ILE A 63 -27.41 -25.75 7.28
CA ILE A 63 -27.08 -27.15 7.54
C ILE A 63 -27.27 -27.99 6.28
#